data_AF-A0AA38I244-F1
#
_entry.id   AF-A0AA38I244-F1
#
_cell.length_a   1.000
_cell.length_b   1.000
_cell.length_c   1.000
_cell.angle_alpha   90.00
_cell.angle_beta   90.00
_cell.angle_gamma   90.00
#
_symmetry.space_group_name_H-M   'P 1'
#
loop_
_entity.id
_entity.type
_entity.pdbx_description
1 polymer ?
#
loop_
_entity_poly.entity_id
_entity_poly.type
_entity_poly.pdbx_seq_one_letter_code
_entity_poly.pdbx_strand_id
1 'polypeptide(L)'
;MSTEPKFCKYCPNKLEDCVDEGLSCTSCSQNVHLRCLRNGGVPGGLHGDIFFTFTCQDCSQSNTEEFVREKMSWLKVLVLVLYHLQARSPGLGRKGYFHWRNHVASLIDKNWEGLFLKEFKKKKKWVGTVAGTLSHFSTYFFKSGTSVMNEPAWWALTYPKLTPNVISNLYSGFTNEKQKLKILKMSISDGELFTQILHKYVKNEDLLTPVYMVEAPISDGSDKVSDEDTIKSIKQFTVNKRKSILPTFESTSKKLKKNSTVFSNLGDDWTSYLKQRETNSEVDYCVRSKPSKVQQKEVQLLDPLCHYNTSLSSNYIFLKPVKFVQGDSNIRIISGASRQKGNQMKIRLMGGLRKEMILSPYSGIYLKPYIRRDCETSPAWLRLMAEVQMKANEKNGAYVLPPRAPIDYTYVQPEHIPAINSLCNNFFWSGIDLTECLQYPDFSCVVMYKKLIVGFAFLVPNVKYTENYISFIFTRPGWRNVGIGRFMLYHLIQTSLGKDITLHVSINNPALFLYQKFGFKVESVVLDFYEKYFRSGTSESKHAFFCRLER
;
A
#
# COMPACT_ATOMS: atom_id res chain seq x y z
N MET A 1 9.34 35.70 14.45
CA MET A 1 10.76 35.70 14.85
C MET A 1 11.57 36.22 13.67
N SER A 2 12.69 36.87 13.97
CA SER A 2 13.73 37.32 13.05
C SER A 2 14.17 36.19 12.12
N THR A 3 14.03 36.42 10.82
CA THR A 3 14.27 35.46 9.74
C THR A 3 15.76 35.41 9.39
N GLU A 4 16.59 34.89 10.30
CA GLU A 4 17.93 34.47 9.90
C GLU A 4 17.81 33.12 9.16
N PRO A 5 18.38 32.98 7.96
CA PRO A 5 18.33 31.74 7.21
C PRO A 5 19.07 30.64 7.97
N LYS A 6 18.35 29.63 8.45
CA LYS A 6 18.95 28.43 9.05
C LYS A 6 19.52 27.54 7.95
N PHE A 7 20.81 27.23 8.01
CA PHE A 7 21.47 26.32 7.07
C PHE A 7 21.68 24.95 7.69
N CYS A 8 21.70 23.92 6.84
CA CYS A 8 22.02 22.57 7.26
C CYS A 8 23.53 22.40 7.42
N LYS A 9 23.96 21.73 8.48
CA LYS A 9 25.37 21.41 8.71
C LYS A 9 25.95 20.43 7.69
N TYR A 10 25.13 19.53 7.16
CA TYR A 10 25.59 18.43 6.30
C TYR A 10 25.33 18.63 4.81
N CYS A 11 24.55 19.64 4.41
CA CYS A 11 24.29 19.93 3.02
C CYS A 11 24.24 21.45 2.77
N PRO A 12 24.49 21.91 1.53
CA PRO A 12 24.52 23.33 1.21
C PRO A 12 23.13 23.99 1.18
N ASN A 13 22.05 23.24 1.43
CA ASN A 13 20.68 23.73 1.33
C ASN A 13 20.22 24.42 2.62
N LYS A 14 19.38 25.44 2.46
CA LYS A 14 18.71 26.16 3.54
C LYS A 14 17.53 25.36 4.07
N LEU A 15 17.28 25.43 5.38
CA LEU A 15 16.05 24.91 5.98
C LEU A 15 14.91 25.90 5.70
N GLU A 16 13.90 25.44 4.99
CA GLU A 16 12.68 26.21 4.78
C GLU A 16 11.70 25.95 5.92
N ASP A 17 11.33 27.03 6.62
CA ASP A 17 10.30 26.97 7.66
C ASP A 17 9.00 26.40 7.06
N CYS A 18 8.36 25.46 7.77
CA CYS A 18 7.14 24.77 7.37
C CYS A 18 7.24 23.73 6.23
N VAL A 19 8.39 23.56 5.55
CA VAL A 19 8.52 22.63 4.42
C VAL A 19 9.62 21.59 4.62
N ASP A 20 10.80 21.99 5.08
CA ASP A 20 11.94 21.09 5.33
C ASP A 20 12.63 21.45 6.65
N GLU A 21 11.97 21.06 7.75
CA GLU A 21 12.50 21.23 9.10
C GLU A 21 13.62 20.23 9.43
N GLY A 22 14.43 20.60 10.41
CA GLY A 22 15.58 19.82 10.87
C GLY A 22 15.75 19.88 12.38
N LEU A 23 16.61 19.01 12.90
CA LEU A 23 16.98 18.96 14.32
C LEU A 23 18.11 19.93 14.62
N SER A 24 18.04 20.62 15.76
CA SER A 24 19.11 21.49 16.24
C SER A 24 19.99 20.74 17.24
N CYS A 25 21.30 20.73 17.01
CA CYS A 25 22.25 20.11 17.93
C CYS A 25 22.33 20.91 19.23
N THR A 26 22.23 20.24 20.38
CA THR A 26 22.31 20.88 21.70
C THR A 26 23.66 21.53 21.99
N SER A 27 24.75 20.96 21.49
CA SER A 27 26.10 21.44 21.80
C SER A 27 26.59 22.54 20.86
N CYS A 28 26.32 22.45 19.56
CA CYS A 28 26.82 23.42 18.56
C CYS A 28 25.74 24.33 17.97
N SER A 29 24.47 24.13 18.34
CA SER A 29 23.30 24.90 17.86
C SER A 29 23.10 24.90 16.33
N GLN A 30 23.84 24.07 15.60
CA GLN A 30 23.70 23.90 14.16
C GLN A 30 22.47 23.03 13.84
N ASN A 31 21.82 23.32 12.71
CA ASN A 31 20.62 22.59 12.28
C ASN A 31 20.98 21.51 11.26
N VAL A 32 20.24 20.41 11.26
CA VAL A 32 20.43 19.28 10.35
C VAL A 32 19.08 18.82 9.82
N HIS A 33 18.92 18.74 8.49
CA HIS A 33 17.70 18.16 7.89
C HIS A 33 17.49 16.72 8.34
N LEU A 34 16.24 16.31 8.53
CA LEU A 34 15.89 14.91 8.83
C LEU A 34 16.41 13.93 7.77
N ARG A 35 16.48 14.35 6.50
CA ARG A 35 17.01 13.54 5.37
C ARG A 35 18.53 13.50 5.31
N CYS A 36 19.22 14.44 5.95
CA CYS A 36 20.67 14.53 5.94
C CYS A 36 21.31 13.83 7.14
N LEU A 37 20.51 13.31 8.08
CA LEU A 37 21.00 12.48 9.18
C LEU A 37 21.77 11.27 8.63
N ARG A 38 22.93 10.98 9.20
CA ARG A 38 23.82 9.92 8.70
C ARG A 38 23.24 8.52 8.91
N ASN A 39 22.39 8.36 9.93
CA ASN A 39 21.65 7.13 10.19
C ASN A 39 20.40 6.96 9.29
N GLY A 40 20.18 7.84 8.31
CA GLY A 40 19.06 7.76 7.35
C GLY A 40 17.71 8.24 7.89
N GLY A 41 17.63 8.64 9.17
CA GLY A 41 16.44 9.22 9.78
C GLY A 41 16.47 9.20 11.30
N VAL A 42 15.41 9.70 11.92
CA VAL A 42 15.21 9.64 13.37
C VAL A 42 14.70 8.27 13.82
N PRO A 43 14.97 7.86 15.09
CA PRO A 43 14.42 6.63 15.65
C PRO A 43 12.89 6.58 15.53
N GLY A 44 12.36 5.48 14.97
CA GLY A 44 10.93 5.29 14.73
C GLY A 44 10.44 5.65 13.32
N GLY A 45 11.23 6.38 12.53
CA GLY A 45 10.99 6.57 11.09
C GLY A 45 9.72 7.35 10.71
N LEU A 46 9.13 8.08 11.65
CA LEU A 46 7.94 8.90 11.40
C LEU A 46 8.31 10.18 10.66
N HIS A 47 7.48 10.55 9.69
CA HIS A 47 7.73 11.71 8.84
C HIS A 47 7.32 12.99 9.58
N GLY A 48 8.22 13.99 9.61
CA GLY A 48 8.02 15.21 10.38
C GLY A 48 8.28 15.06 11.88
N ASP A 49 8.88 13.95 12.33
CA ASP A 49 9.20 13.74 13.74
C ASP A 49 10.52 14.44 14.11
N ILE A 50 10.38 15.58 14.79
CA ILE A 50 11.50 16.41 15.24
C ILE A 50 11.61 16.49 16.78
N PHE A 51 10.80 15.71 17.51
CA PHE A 51 10.69 15.83 18.97
C PHE A 51 11.79 15.03 19.69
N PHE A 52 13.03 15.40 19.41
CA PHE A 52 14.24 14.79 19.96
C PHE A 52 15.23 15.86 20.39
N THR A 53 15.85 15.64 21.54
CA THR A 53 17.10 16.26 21.89
C THR A 53 18.20 15.57 21.08
N PHE A 54 18.80 16.32 20.15
CA PHE A 54 19.78 15.81 19.18
C PHE A 54 21.20 16.28 19.53
N THR A 55 22.15 15.35 19.44
CA THR A 55 23.59 15.65 19.50
C THR A 55 24.23 15.14 18.21
N CYS A 56 24.81 16.05 17.43
CA CYS A 56 25.46 15.68 16.18
C CYS A 56 26.73 14.86 16.41
N GLN A 57 27.16 14.14 15.39
CA GLN A 57 28.33 13.26 15.44
C GLN A 57 29.58 13.95 16.03
N ASP A 58 29.89 15.16 15.57
CA ASP A 58 31.09 15.90 16.00
C ASP A 58 31.04 16.37 17.47
N CYS A 59 29.85 16.36 18.08
CA CYS A 59 29.65 16.79 19.45
C CYS A 59 29.40 15.63 20.42
N SER A 60 29.18 14.42 19.91
CA SER A 60 29.02 13.22 20.73
C SER A 60 30.38 12.63 21.10
N GLN A 61 30.51 12.16 22.34
CA GLN A 61 31.68 11.44 22.82
C GLN A 61 31.90 10.10 22.10
N SER A 62 30.84 9.53 21.53
CA SER A 62 30.86 8.24 20.83
C SER A 62 31.14 8.36 19.33
N ASN A 63 31.32 9.58 18.80
CA ASN A 63 31.40 9.86 17.35
C ASN A 63 30.20 9.27 16.57
N THR A 64 29.03 9.18 17.19
CA THR A 64 27.76 8.76 16.56
C THR A 64 26.66 9.77 16.84
N GLU A 65 25.62 9.79 16.01
CA GLU A 65 24.46 10.67 16.22
C GLU A 65 23.59 10.13 17.36
N GLU A 66 23.42 10.94 18.40
CA GLU A 66 22.62 10.57 19.58
C GLU A 66 21.26 11.29 19.56
N PHE A 67 20.21 10.51 19.86
CA PHE A 67 18.83 10.98 19.88
C PHE A 67 18.20 10.62 21.22
N VAL A 68 17.81 11.64 21.99
CA VAL A 68 17.05 11.45 23.23
C VAL A 68 15.63 11.96 22.99
N ARG A 69 14.63 11.08 23.15
CA ARG A 69 13.23 11.40 22.87
C ARG A 69 12.71 12.44 23.86
N GLU A 70 12.05 13.48 23.37
CA GLU A 70 11.38 14.44 24.24
C GLU A 70 10.01 13.94 24.70
N LYS A 71 9.58 14.39 25.88
CA LYS A 71 8.24 14.07 26.40
C LYS A 71 7.18 14.75 25.54
N MET A 72 6.37 13.96 24.84
CA MET A 72 5.27 14.45 24.01
C MET A 72 3.92 14.45 24.73
N SER A 73 3.08 15.46 24.43
CA SER A 73 1.65 15.45 24.77
C SER A 73 0.85 14.68 23.73
N TRP A 74 -0.37 14.24 24.09
CA TRP A 74 -1.27 13.55 23.15
C TRP A 74 -1.59 14.39 21.90
N LEU A 75 -1.62 15.72 22.01
CA LEU A 75 -1.77 16.60 20.86
C LEU A 75 -0.59 16.45 19.88
N LYS A 76 0.66 16.53 20.38
CA LYS A 76 1.87 16.37 19.54
C LYS A 76 1.88 15.01 18.84
N VAL A 77 1.52 13.94 19.57
CA VAL A 77 1.44 12.58 19.03
C VAL A 77 0.42 12.51 17.89
N LEU A 78 -0.79 13.04 18.08
CA LEU A 78 -1.84 12.95 17.06
C LEU A 78 -1.56 13.80 15.83
N VAL A 79 -0.96 14.98 16.01
CA VAL A 79 -0.53 15.82 14.90
C VAL A 79 0.54 15.10 14.08
N LEU A 80 1.57 14.55 14.74
CA LEU A 80 2.62 13.80 14.06
C LEU A 80 2.08 12.59 13.30
N VAL A 81 1.19 11.82 13.92
CA VAL A 81 0.60 10.62 13.32
C VAL A 81 -0.27 10.97 12.11
N LEU A 82 -1.14 11.98 12.21
CA LEU A 82 -1.98 12.39 11.08
C LEU A 82 -1.14 13.00 9.95
N TYR A 83 -0.11 13.78 10.29
CA TYR A 83 0.83 14.35 9.32
C TYR A 83 1.59 13.24 8.57
N HIS A 84 2.08 12.23 9.30
CA HIS A 84 2.75 11.08 8.69
C HIS A 84 1.80 10.27 7.79
N LEU A 85 0.57 10.00 8.26
CA LEU A 85 -0.43 9.28 7.46
C LEU A 85 -0.76 10.03 6.17
N GLN A 86 -0.91 11.35 6.25
CA GLN A 86 -1.16 12.17 5.07
C GLN A 86 0.02 12.16 4.08
N ALA A 87 1.25 12.27 4.57
CA ALA A 87 2.43 12.37 3.71
C ALA A 87 2.87 11.04 3.10
N ARG A 88 2.77 9.93 3.85
CA ARG A 88 3.28 8.61 3.42
C ARG A 88 2.19 7.66 2.97
N SER A 89 0.94 7.87 3.38
CA SER A 89 -0.17 6.95 3.14
C SER A 89 -1.47 7.69 2.76
N PRO A 90 -1.46 8.63 1.78
CA PRO A 90 -2.67 9.35 1.39
C PRO A 90 -3.78 8.41 0.90
N GLY A 91 -3.42 7.25 0.34
CA GLY A 91 -4.37 6.22 -0.11
C GLY A 91 -5.08 5.42 1.00
N LEU A 92 -4.62 5.50 2.26
CA LEU A 92 -5.34 4.91 3.40
C LEU A 92 -6.52 5.80 3.85
N GLY A 93 -6.44 7.09 3.57
CA GLY A 93 -7.48 8.06 3.93
C GLY A 93 -8.56 8.13 2.84
N ARG A 94 -9.81 8.33 3.24
CA ARG A 94 -10.89 8.67 2.30
C ARG A 94 -11.00 10.19 2.23
N LYS A 95 -10.78 10.79 1.05
CA LYS A 95 -10.80 12.25 0.84
C LYS A 95 -9.90 13.03 1.83
N GLY A 96 -8.75 12.47 2.19
CA GLY A 96 -7.82 13.08 3.16
C GLY A 96 -8.20 12.93 4.63
N TYR A 97 -9.29 12.22 4.95
CA TYR A 97 -9.67 11.87 6.33
C TYR A 97 -9.25 10.44 6.69
N PHE A 98 -8.83 10.25 7.95
CA PHE A 98 -8.39 8.99 8.50
C PHE A 98 -9.29 8.53 9.65
N HIS A 99 -9.60 7.24 9.71
CA HIS A 99 -10.41 6.69 10.78
C HIS A 99 -9.61 6.62 12.09
N TRP A 100 -10.08 7.26 13.17
CA TRP A 100 -9.26 7.43 14.39
C TRP A 100 -8.89 6.11 15.09
N ARG A 101 -9.78 5.12 15.11
CA ARG A 101 -9.51 3.84 15.78
C ARG A 101 -8.62 2.92 14.96
N ASN A 102 -8.73 3.02 13.64
CA ASN A 102 -8.24 1.99 12.75
C ASN A 102 -6.94 2.40 12.06
N HIS A 103 -6.81 3.68 11.75
CA HIS A 103 -5.60 4.24 11.14
C HIS A 103 -4.75 4.90 12.22
N VAL A 104 -5.31 5.88 12.94
CA VAL A 104 -4.55 6.67 13.92
C VAL A 104 -4.13 5.82 15.13
N ALA A 105 -5.07 5.17 15.81
CA ALA A 105 -4.74 4.36 16.98
C ALA A 105 -3.93 3.11 16.62
N SER A 106 -4.17 2.47 15.47
CA SER A 106 -3.34 1.34 15.05
C SER A 106 -1.89 1.75 14.78
N LEU A 107 -1.63 2.92 14.18
CA LEU A 107 -0.27 3.41 13.97
C LEU A 107 0.41 3.75 15.29
N ILE A 108 -0.29 4.40 16.22
CA ILE A 108 0.24 4.67 17.56
C ILE A 108 0.60 3.38 18.28
N ASP A 109 -0.19 2.32 18.08
CA ASP A 109 0.05 1.03 18.70
C ASP A 109 1.31 0.34 18.18
N LYS A 110 1.49 0.35 16.85
CA LYS A 110 2.68 -0.21 16.17
C LYS A 110 3.96 0.55 16.51
N ASN A 111 3.87 1.87 16.65
CA ASN A 111 5.01 2.74 16.92
C ASN A 111 5.11 3.17 18.39
N TRP A 112 4.48 2.45 19.32
CA TRP A 112 4.38 2.85 20.72
C TRP A 112 5.74 3.09 21.38
N GLU A 113 6.68 2.17 21.18
CA GLU A 113 8.04 2.25 21.76
C GLU A 113 8.89 3.36 21.14
N GLY A 114 8.57 3.80 19.92
CA GLY A 114 9.23 4.93 19.26
C GLY A 114 8.63 6.28 19.66
N LEU A 115 7.32 6.33 19.92
CA LEU A 115 6.57 7.54 20.24
C LEU A 115 6.66 7.95 21.72
N PHE A 116 6.71 6.99 22.64
CA PHE A 116 6.69 7.26 24.07
C PHE A 116 7.99 6.86 24.76
N LEU A 117 8.35 7.59 25.81
CA LEU A 117 9.47 7.23 26.69
C LEU A 117 9.23 5.85 27.32
N LYS A 118 10.30 5.08 27.55
CA LYS A 118 10.23 3.71 28.13
C LYS A 118 9.49 3.65 29.48
N GLU A 119 9.48 4.74 30.22
CA GLU A 119 8.77 4.86 31.50
C GLU A 119 7.24 4.96 31.35
N PHE A 120 6.74 5.30 30.16
CA PHE A 120 5.32 5.52 29.90
C PHE A 120 4.60 4.19 29.63
N LYS A 121 4.03 3.61 30.70
CA LYS A 121 3.27 2.36 30.62
C LYS A 121 1.93 2.55 29.89
N LYS A 122 1.66 1.67 28.92
CA LYS A 122 0.42 1.63 28.12
C LYS A 122 -0.79 1.31 29.01
N LYS A 123 -1.68 2.29 29.21
CA LYS A 123 -2.93 2.12 29.97
C LYS A 123 -3.96 1.35 29.16
N LYS A 124 -4.69 0.37 29.74
CA LYS A 124 -5.70 -0.44 29.01
C LYS A 124 -6.78 0.37 28.24
N LYS A 125 -7.10 1.59 28.68
CA LYS A 125 -8.11 2.48 28.05
C LYS A 125 -7.52 3.64 27.22
N TRP A 126 -6.25 3.60 26.86
CA TRP A 126 -5.55 4.69 26.15
C TRP A 126 -6.20 5.09 24.82
N VAL A 127 -6.84 4.14 24.14
CA VAL A 127 -7.54 4.35 22.86
C VAL A 127 -8.66 5.41 23.00
N GLY A 128 -9.32 5.48 24.16
CA GLY A 128 -10.31 6.53 24.43
C GLY A 128 -9.70 7.93 24.54
N THR A 129 -8.43 8.04 24.96
CA THR A 129 -7.71 9.32 25.04
C THR A 129 -7.46 9.89 23.64
N VAL A 130 -7.27 9.05 22.62
CA VAL A 130 -7.16 9.47 21.22
C VAL A 130 -8.44 10.18 20.78
N ALA A 131 -9.60 9.52 20.92
CA ALA A 131 -10.89 10.10 20.54
C ALA A 131 -11.24 11.37 21.34
N GLY A 132 -10.93 11.39 22.65
CA GLY A 132 -11.14 12.56 23.50
C GLY A 132 -10.28 13.74 23.10
N THR A 133 -9.01 13.49 22.76
CA THR A 133 -8.07 14.55 22.35
C THR A 133 -8.43 15.12 20.98
N LEU A 134 -8.81 14.27 20.01
CA LEU A 134 -9.29 14.71 18.69
C LEU A 134 -10.52 15.62 18.82
N SER A 135 -11.50 15.21 19.63
CA SER A 135 -12.71 15.99 19.88
C SER A 135 -12.42 17.31 20.58
N HIS A 136 -11.54 17.32 21.59
CA HIS A 136 -11.18 18.52 22.35
C HIS A 136 -10.50 19.59 21.48
N PHE A 137 -9.63 19.18 20.55
CA PHE A 137 -8.91 20.10 19.66
C PHE A 137 -9.55 20.26 18.28
N SER A 138 -10.81 19.81 18.13
CA SER A 138 -11.56 19.83 16.87
C SER A 138 -11.91 21.24 16.36
N THR A 139 -11.88 22.23 17.24
CA THR A 139 -12.13 23.63 16.90
C THR A 139 -10.91 24.35 16.34
N TYR A 140 -9.71 23.75 16.44
CA TYR A 140 -8.45 24.41 16.11
C TYR A 140 -7.60 23.61 15.11
N PHE A 141 -7.25 22.36 15.46
CA PHE A 141 -6.21 21.60 14.76
C PHE A 141 -6.73 20.37 14.03
N PHE A 142 -7.88 19.82 14.45
CA PHE A 142 -8.46 18.63 13.85
C PHE A 142 -9.82 18.91 13.24
N LYS A 143 -10.12 18.32 12.09
CA LYS A 143 -11.43 18.40 11.48
C LYS A 143 -12.13 17.04 11.49
N SER A 144 -13.38 17.03 11.96
CA SER A 144 -14.24 15.86 11.86
C SER A 144 -14.80 15.75 10.44
N GLY A 145 -14.66 14.57 9.85
CA GLY A 145 -15.15 14.21 8.52
C GLY A 145 -16.57 13.68 8.51
N THR A 146 -17.29 13.64 9.64
CA THR A 146 -18.63 13.02 9.72
C THR A 146 -19.61 13.59 8.68
N SER A 147 -19.58 14.91 8.45
CA SER A 147 -20.45 15.55 7.45
C SER A 147 -20.05 15.25 6.00
N VAL A 148 -18.77 14.96 5.75
CA VAL A 148 -18.23 14.71 4.40
C VAL A 148 -18.35 13.23 4.03
N MET A 149 -18.22 12.34 5.02
CA MET A 149 -18.17 10.89 4.86
C MET A 149 -19.50 10.19 5.12
N ASN A 150 -20.49 10.91 5.69
CA ASN A 150 -21.75 10.35 6.20
C ASN A 150 -21.56 9.18 7.19
N GLU A 151 -20.36 9.04 7.74
CA GLU A 151 -19.93 8.02 8.70
C GLU A 151 -19.21 8.74 9.85
N PRO A 152 -19.46 8.38 11.12
CA PRO A 152 -18.70 8.92 12.23
C PRO A 152 -17.24 8.43 12.22
N ALA A 153 -16.39 9.00 13.08
CA ALA A 153 -15.03 8.53 13.36
C ALA A 153 -13.91 8.87 12.35
N TRP A 154 -14.18 9.72 11.36
CA TRP A 154 -13.18 10.19 10.39
C TRP A 154 -12.60 11.54 10.81
N TRP A 155 -11.27 11.69 10.77
CA TRP A 155 -10.55 12.88 11.23
C TRP A 155 -9.40 13.26 10.30
N ALA A 156 -9.16 14.55 10.11
CA ALA A 156 -8.05 15.10 9.35
C ALA A 156 -7.39 16.26 10.11
N LEU A 157 -6.19 16.66 9.69
CA LEU A 157 -5.60 17.94 10.11
C LEU A 157 -6.34 19.09 9.42
N THR A 158 -6.66 20.14 10.16
CA THR A 158 -7.29 21.35 9.58
C THR A 158 -6.36 22.01 8.56
N TYR A 159 -5.05 22.02 8.87
CA TYR A 159 -3.99 22.61 8.05
C TYR A 159 -2.97 21.54 7.66
N PRO A 160 -3.16 20.87 6.52
CA PRO A 160 -2.37 19.69 6.14
C PRO A 160 -0.91 20.01 5.78
N LYS A 161 -0.64 21.25 5.38
CA LYS A 161 0.70 21.71 4.99
C LYS A 161 1.55 22.17 6.18
N LEU A 162 0.98 22.28 7.38
CA LEU A 162 1.73 22.72 8.56
C LEU A 162 2.47 21.54 9.19
N THR A 163 3.74 21.75 9.49
CA THR A 163 4.59 20.76 10.16
C THR A 163 4.16 20.55 11.62
N PRO A 164 4.45 19.37 12.21
CA PRO A 164 4.17 19.10 13.61
C PRO A 164 4.79 20.11 14.59
N ASN A 165 5.96 20.69 14.25
CA ASN A 165 6.62 21.71 15.05
C ASN A 165 5.84 23.02 15.08
N VAL A 166 5.42 23.52 13.91
CA VAL A 166 4.67 24.76 13.80
C VAL A 166 3.35 24.65 14.55
N ILE A 167 2.65 23.52 14.42
CA ILE A 167 1.41 23.26 15.17
C ILE A 167 1.68 23.20 16.68
N SER A 168 2.77 22.58 17.11
CA SER A 168 3.18 22.56 18.52
C SER A 168 3.47 23.98 19.06
N ASN A 169 4.18 24.79 18.30
CA ASN A 169 4.52 26.17 18.67
C ASN A 169 3.27 27.05 18.71
N LEU A 170 2.39 26.94 17.72
CA LEU A 170 1.07 27.58 17.71
C LEU A 170 0.26 27.23 18.95
N TYR A 171 0.21 25.95 19.33
CA TYR A 171 -0.50 25.53 20.54
C TYR A 171 0.11 26.13 21.80
N SER A 172 1.44 26.13 21.92
CA SER A 172 2.13 26.72 23.08
C SER A 172 1.86 28.23 23.20
N GLY A 173 1.89 28.96 22.07
CA GLY A 173 1.54 30.37 21.99
C GLY A 173 0.10 30.62 22.43
N PHE A 174 -0.84 29.85 21.88
CA PHE A 174 -2.26 29.92 22.24
C PHE A 174 -2.50 29.67 23.74
N THR A 175 -1.87 28.67 24.34
CA THR A 175 -2.01 28.40 25.77
C THR A 175 -1.44 29.52 26.64
N ASN A 176 -0.30 30.10 26.25
CA ASN A 176 0.33 31.20 26.98
C ASN A 176 -0.53 32.48 26.90
N GLU A 177 -1.08 32.79 25.73
CA GLU A 177 -1.94 33.97 25.54
C GLU A 177 -3.27 33.82 26.29
N LYS A 178 -3.85 32.60 26.30
CA LYS A 178 -5.03 32.27 27.11
C LYS A 178 -4.77 32.42 28.61
N GLN A 179 -3.57 32.06 29.10
CA GLN A 179 -3.18 32.28 30.49
C GLN A 179 -3.03 33.78 30.80
N LYS A 180 -2.41 34.55 29.91
CA LYS A 180 -2.29 36.02 30.06
C LYS A 180 -3.65 36.72 30.09
N LEU A 181 -4.57 36.36 29.19
CA LEU A 181 -5.92 36.94 29.14
C LEU A 181 -6.75 36.60 30.40
N LYS A 182 -6.57 35.40 30.96
CA LYS A 182 -7.18 35.02 32.26
C LYS A 182 -6.66 35.88 33.41
N ILE A 183 -5.36 36.20 33.41
CA ILE A 183 -4.76 37.10 34.41
C ILE A 183 -5.26 38.53 34.22
N LEU A 184 -5.41 38.97 32.97
CA LEU A 184 -5.87 40.31 32.59
C LEU A 184 -7.40 40.49 32.65
N LYS A 185 -8.17 39.43 32.98
CA LYS A 185 -9.65 39.41 33.03
C LYS A 185 -10.34 39.94 31.76
N MET A 186 -9.72 39.73 30.59
CA MET A 186 -10.28 40.14 29.29
C MET A 186 -11.02 38.96 28.64
N SER A 187 -12.17 39.22 28.01
CA SER A 187 -12.95 38.19 27.31
C SER A 187 -12.81 38.33 25.79
N ILE A 188 -12.02 37.45 25.18
CA ILE A 188 -11.96 37.24 23.72
C ILE A 188 -12.45 35.82 23.46
N SER A 189 -13.16 35.61 22.34
CA SER A 189 -13.60 34.26 21.98
C SER A 189 -12.38 33.38 21.61
N ASP A 190 -12.38 32.13 22.05
CA ASP A 190 -11.23 31.24 21.84
C ASP A 190 -10.90 31.02 20.34
N GLY A 191 -11.88 31.20 19.45
CA GLY A 191 -11.69 31.10 17.99
C GLY A 191 -10.98 32.33 17.40
N GLU A 192 -11.37 33.54 17.79
CA GLU A 192 -10.72 34.77 17.33
C GLU A 192 -9.27 34.86 17.82
N LEU A 193 -9.03 34.45 19.07
CA LEU A 193 -7.67 34.38 19.63
C LEU A 193 -6.78 33.41 18.84
N PHE A 194 -7.34 32.26 18.44
CA PHE A 194 -6.60 31.28 17.63
C PHE A 194 -6.26 31.83 16.25
N THR A 195 -7.22 32.48 15.57
CA THR A 195 -7.00 33.09 14.24
C THR A 195 -5.96 34.21 14.30
N GLN A 196 -6.00 35.07 15.31
CA GLN A 196 -4.98 36.12 15.50
C GLN A 196 -3.58 35.54 15.69
N ILE A 197 -3.44 34.46 16.46
CA ILE A 197 -2.16 33.77 16.67
C ILE A 197 -1.74 33.02 15.40
N LEU A 198 -2.67 32.41 14.67
CA LEU A 198 -2.39 31.72 13.41
C LEU A 198 -1.78 32.68 12.37
N HIS A 199 -2.40 33.85 12.13
CA HIS A 199 -1.88 34.86 11.20
C HIS A 199 -0.58 35.53 11.69
N LYS A 200 -0.33 35.55 13.00
CA LYS A 200 0.92 36.06 13.58
C LYS A 200 2.10 35.10 13.38
N TYR A 201 1.85 33.78 13.39
CA TYR A 201 2.88 32.75 13.30
C TYR A 201 3.09 32.20 11.88
N VAL A 202 2.06 32.19 11.03
CA VAL A 202 2.13 31.71 9.65
C VAL A 202 1.92 32.89 8.70
N LYS A 203 3.00 33.36 8.07
CA LYS A 203 2.97 34.53 7.17
C LYS A 203 2.53 34.20 5.74
N ASN A 204 2.56 32.92 5.35
CA ASN A 204 2.27 32.50 3.98
C ASN A 204 0.84 31.93 3.89
N GLU A 205 -0.07 32.63 3.20
CA GLU A 205 -1.48 32.25 3.08
C GLU A 205 -1.69 30.90 2.36
N ASP A 206 -0.77 30.52 1.46
CA ASP A 206 -0.80 29.23 0.74
C ASP A 206 -0.63 28.00 1.64
N LEU A 207 -0.09 28.18 2.84
CA LEU A 207 0.06 27.13 3.86
C LEU A 207 -1.18 27.01 4.77
N LEU A 208 -2.05 28.02 4.74
CA LEU A 208 -3.28 28.11 5.53
C LEU A 208 -4.49 27.56 4.78
N THR A 209 -4.34 27.08 3.55
CA THR A 209 -5.44 26.49 2.75
C THR A 209 -6.11 25.36 3.54
N PRO A 210 -7.35 25.54 4.01
CA PRO A 210 -8.07 24.49 4.72
C PRO A 210 -8.43 23.37 3.73
N VAL A 211 -8.54 22.14 4.23
CA VAL A 211 -8.87 20.92 3.45
C VAL A 211 -10.09 21.06 2.51
N TYR A 212 -10.96 22.05 2.73
CA TYR A 212 -12.19 22.29 1.96
C TYR A 212 -12.02 22.99 0.59
N MET A 213 -10.87 23.61 0.29
CA MET A 213 -10.72 24.43 -0.94
C MET A 213 -10.16 23.66 -2.15
N VAL A 214 -9.81 22.37 -2.01
CA VAL A 214 -9.22 21.56 -3.09
C VAL A 214 -10.28 20.87 -3.97
N GLU A 215 -11.56 20.94 -3.58
CA GLU A 215 -12.69 20.36 -4.33
C GLU A 215 -13.47 21.45 -5.10
N ALA A 216 -12.89 21.99 -6.18
CA ALA A 216 -13.66 22.61 -7.26
C ALA A 216 -12.99 22.26 -8.61
N PRO A 217 -13.67 21.50 -9.50
CA PRO A 217 -13.14 21.22 -10.83
C PRO A 217 -13.15 22.51 -11.67
N ILE A 218 -12.00 22.80 -12.30
CA ILE A 218 -11.88 23.82 -13.34
C ILE A 218 -12.70 23.33 -14.55
N SER A 219 -13.88 23.89 -14.74
CA SER A 219 -14.60 23.86 -16.01
C SER A 219 -14.18 25.09 -16.82
N ASP A 220 -13.61 24.84 -17.99
CA ASP A 220 -13.44 25.81 -19.08
C ASP A 220 -14.79 26.43 -19.49
N GLY A 221 -14.76 27.73 -19.82
CA GLY A 221 -15.77 28.37 -20.69
C GLY A 221 -16.68 29.43 -20.06
N SER A 222 -16.23 30.69 -20.15
CA SER A 222 -17.00 31.94 -20.37
C SER A 222 -18.44 32.07 -19.85
N ASP A 223 -18.67 33.01 -18.93
CA ASP A 223 -19.27 34.31 -19.30
C ASP A 223 -19.14 35.35 -18.18
N LYS A 224 -18.93 36.61 -18.60
CA LYS A 224 -18.83 37.80 -17.77
C LYS A 224 -20.20 38.16 -17.18
N VAL A 225 -20.24 38.68 -15.95
CA VAL A 225 -20.86 39.96 -15.55
C VAL A 225 -20.41 40.30 -14.12
N SER A 226 -20.13 41.58 -13.89
CA SER A 226 -19.72 42.24 -12.65
C SER A 226 -20.86 42.37 -11.64
N ASP A 227 -20.55 42.39 -10.34
CA ASP A 227 -20.76 43.56 -9.47
C ASP A 227 -20.48 43.23 -8.00
N GLU A 228 -19.94 44.24 -7.32
CA GLU A 228 -19.64 44.33 -5.90
C GLU A 228 -20.90 44.24 -5.01
N ASP A 229 -20.64 44.03 -3.72
CA ASP A 229 -21.56 44.11 -2.59
C ASP A 229 -22.52 42.92 -2.37
N THR A 230 -22.18 42.04 -1.42
CA THR A 230 -22.93 41.92 -0.15
C THR A 230 -22.21 40.97 0.82
N ILE A 231 -21.37 41.54 1.67
CA ILE A 231 -21.07 40.99 2.99
C ILE A 231 -22.36 41.11 3.82
N LYS A 232 -23.01 39.99 4.17
CA LYS A 232 -23.87 39.77 5.37
C LYS A 232 -24.66 38.46 5.25
N SER A 233 -24.27 37.43 6.00
CA SER A 233 -25.16 36.61 6.85
C SER A 233 -24.53 35.26 7.22
N ILE A 234 -23.71 35.27 8.28
CA ILE A 234 -23.46 34.07 9.09
C ILE A 234 -24.68 33.90 9.99
N LYS A 235 -25.57 32.94 9.68
CA LYS A 235 -26.64 32.56 10.60
C LYS A 235 -26.15 31.50 11.58
N GLN A 236 -26.12 31.90 12.85
CA GLN A 236 -26.10 31.05 14.03
C GLN A 236 -27.16 29.94 13.93
N PHE A 237 -26.79 28.69 14.19
CA PHE A 237 -27.75 27.67 14.61
C PHE A 237 -27.54 27.33 16.08
N THR A 238 -28.60 27.55 16.82
CA THR A 238 -28.77 27.42 18.26
C THR A 238 -28.82 25.96 18.70
N VAL A 239 -28.15 25.68 19.82
CA VAL A 239 -28.20 24.41 20.56
C VAL A 239 -29.55 24.30 21.27
N ASN A 240 -30.35 23.28 20.93
CA ASN A 240 -31.51 22.89 21.74
C ASN A 240 -31.28 21.54 22.41
N LYS A 241 -31.12 21.58 23.74
CA LYS A 241 -31.26 20.45 24.66
C LYS A 241 -32.68 19.89 24.57
N ARG A 242 -32.84 18.58 24.36
CA ARG A 242 -34.02 17.84 24.86
C ARG A 242 -33.62 16.54 25.53
N LYS A 243 -34.27 16.35 26.69
CA LYS A 243 -34.06 15.31 27.69
C LYS A 243 -34.64 13.96 27.25
N SER A 244 -34.04 12.92 27.84
CA SER A 244 -34.44 11.53 27.92
C SER A 244 -35.90 11.28 28.30
N ILE A 245 -36.57 10.37 27.59
CA ILE A 245 -37.64 9.52 28.14
C ILE A 245 -37.49 8.13 27.47
N LEU A 246 -37.14 7.12 28.26
CA LEU A 246 -37.33 5.69 27.93
C LEU A 246 -38.82 5.35 28.03
N PRO A 247 -39.26 4.28 27.35
CA PRO A 247 -40.19 3.34 27.94
C PRO A 247 -39.55 1.97 28.12
N THR A 248 -39.58 1.51 29.36
CA THR A 248 -39.35 0.15 29.82
C THR A 248 -40.66 -0.64 29.66
N PHE A 249 -40.63 -1.86 29.14
CA PHE A 249 -41.51 -2.92 29.64
C PHE A 249 -40.86 -4.30 29.45
N GLU A 250 -40.86 -5.04 30.55
CA GLU A 250 -40.31 -6.37 30.73
C GLU A 250 -41.30 -7.48 30.34
N SER A 251 -40.72 -8.62 29.96
CA SER A 251 -41.15 -9.99 30.29
C SER A 251 -42.51 -10.51 29.79
N THR A 252 -42.47 -11.54 28.94
CA THR A 252 -43.13 -12.83 29.22
C THR A 252 -42.48 -13.96 28.43
N SER A 253 -42.48 -15.14 29.03
CA SER A 253 -41.73 -16.32 28.65
C SER A 253 -42.57 -17.36 27.88
N LYS A 254 -41.85 -18.32 27.27
CA LYS A 254 -42.14 -19.76 27.10
C LYS A 254 -42.82 -20.28 25.81
N LYS A 255 -42.04 -21.20 25.19
CA LYS A 255 -42.36 -22.50 24.54
C LYS A 255 -42.81 -22.51 23.06
N LEU A 256 -41.97 -23.11 22.21
CA LEU A 256 -42.25 -24.47 21.68
C LEU A 256 -40.96 -25.20 21.26
N LYS A 257 -41.04 -26.53 21.28
CA LYS A 257 -39.95 -27.53 21.32
C LYS A 257 -39.49 -28.01 19.93
N LYS A 258 -38.24 -28.52 19.94
CA LYS A 258 -37.59 -29.59 19.15
C LYS A 258 -38.48 -30.49 18.27
N ASN A 259 -37.93 -30.82 17.09
CA ASN A 259 -37.70 -32.18 16.55
C ASN A 259 -36.40 -32.09 15.71
N SER A 260 -35.24 -32.58 16.18
CA SER A 260 -34.69 -33.95 16.17
C SER A 260 -34.14 -34.44 14.83
N THR A 261 -32.81 -34.62 14.81
CA THR A 261 -32.02 -35.73 14.19
C THR A 261 -32.12 -35.88 12.66
N VAL A 262 -31.03 -35.73 11.90
CA VAL A 262 -29.98 -36.74 11.58
C VAL A 262 -29.02 -35.97 10.63
N PHE A 263 -27.68 -35.88 10.72
CA PHE A 263 -26.60 -36.82 11.01
C PHE A 263 -25.48 -36.11 11.77
N SER A 264 -24.92 -36.84 12.72
CA SER A 264 -23.73 -36.55 13.51
C SER A 264 -22.44 -37.03 12.83
N ASN A 265 -21.33 -36.38 13.20
CA ASN A 265 -19.95 -36.88 13.27
C ASN A 265 -19.19 -37.11 11.95
N LEU A 266 -18.16 -36.27 11.73
CA LEU A 266 -16.78 -36.72 11.91
C LEU A 266 -15.87 -35.48 12.00
N GLY A 267 -15.43 -35.20 13.23
CA GLY A 267 -14.17 -34.48 13.45
C GLY A 267 -13.01 -35.48 13.40
N ASP A 268 -11.84 -34.93 13.14
CA ASP A 268 -10.50 -35.50 13.33
C ASP A 268 -10.03 -36.53 12.28
N ASP A 269 -9.10 -36.10 11.40
CA ASP A 269 -7.72 -36.60 11.35
C ASP A 269 -7.00 -36.13 10.04
N TRP A 270 -6.06 -35.18 10.12
CA TRP A 270 -5.23 -34.75 8.98
C TRP A 270 -3.76 -34.57 9.36
N THR A 271 -3.23 -35.50 10.16
CA THR A 271 -1.80 -35.55 10.53
C THR A 271 -1.07 -36.85 10.19
N SER A 272 -1.65 -37.71 9.36
CA SER A 272 -1.14 -39.06 9.10
C SER A 272 -0.72 -39.37 7.65
N TYR A 273 -0.72 -38.41 6.72
CA TYR A 273 -0.46 -38.69 5.29
C TYR A 273 0.89 -38.22 4.70
N LEU A 274 1.92 -37.95 5.51
CA LEU A 274 3.25 -37.58 5.00
C LEU A 274 4.44 -38.27 5.69
N LYS A 275 4.21 -39.43 6.32
CA LYS A 275 5.27 -40.32 6.82
C LYS A 275 4.95 -41.75 6.40
N GLN A 276 5.44 -42.15 5.23
CA GLN A 276 5.87 -43.50 4.88
C GLN A 276 6.13 -43.56 3.36
N ARG A 277 7.40 -43.42 2.98
CA ARG A 277 7.99 -44.11 1.83
C ARG A 277 9.51 -44.00 1.92
N GLU A 278 10.06 -44.75 2.87
CA GLU A 278 11.38 -45.37 2.76
C GLU A 278 11.14 -46.86 2.97
N THR A 279 11.38 -47.67 1.93
CA THR A 279 12.25 -48.86 1.97
C THR A 279 12.24 -49.56 0.61
N ASN A 280 13.44 -49.59 0.02
CA ASN A 280 14.10 -50.67 -0.72
C ASN A 280 13.48 -51.23 -2.01
N SER A 281 14.15 -50.89 -3.12
CA SER A 281 14.61 -51.89 -4.09
C SER A 281 15.86 -51.34 -4.81
N GLU A 282 17.00 -51.97 -4.54
CA GLU A 282 18.29 -51.83 -5.22
C GLU A 282 18.19 -52.28 -6.67
N VAL A 283 18.81 -51.56 -7.61
CA VAL A 283 19.71 -52.09 -8.66
C VAL A 283 20.65 -50.95 -9.12
N ASP A 284 21.95 -51.25 -9.12
CA ASP A 284 23.11 -50.45 -9.55
C ASP A 284 23.10 -50.00 -11.03
N TYR A 285 23.57 -48.78 -11.33
CA TYR A 285 24.96 -48.51 -11.79
C TYR A 285 25.21 -46.99 -12.07
N CYS A 286 26.38 -46.54 -11.59
CA CYS A 286 27.27 -45.39 -11.89
C CYS A 286 26.89 -44.43 -13.06
N VAL A 287 27.10 -43.10 -13.01
CA VAL A 287 28.41 -42.41 -12.87
C VAL A 287 28.28 -41.05 -12.17
N ARG A 288 29.11 -40.84 -11.13
CA ARG A 288 29.38 -39.55 -10.48
C ARG A 288 30.18 -38.62 -11.39
N SER A 289 29.64 -37.45 -11.72
CA SER A 289 30.46 -36.27 -12.05
C SER A 289 30.46 -35.32 -10.85
N LYS A 290 31.65 -35.03 -10.31
CA LYS A 290 31.90 -34.12 -9.17
C LYS A 290 31.24 -32.74 -9.40
N PRO A 291 30.66 -32.08 -8.37
CA PRO A 291 30.20 -30.71 -8.53
C PRO A 291 31.42 -29.79 -8.68
N SER A 292 31.48 -29.08 -9.81
CA SER A 292 32.36 -27.93 -9.98
C SER A 292 31.98 -26.87 -8.93
N LYS A 293 32.99 -26.33 -8.25
CA LYS A 293 32.85 -25.23 -7.28
C LYS A 293 32.06 -24.09 -7.92
N VAL A 294 30.78 -23.97 -7.58
CA VAL A 294 29.99 -22.79 -7.92
C VAL A 294 30.50 -21.67 -7.01
N GLN A 295 31.24 -20.74 -7.59
CA GLN A 295 31.52 -19.45 -6.97
C GLN A 295 30.17 -18.87 -6.49
N GLN A 296 30.01 -18.70 -5.17
CA GLN A 296 28.88 -17.95 -4.63
C GLN A 296 29.00 -16.53 -5.17
N LYS A 297 28.27 -16.25 -6.25
CA LYS A 297 28.02 -14.87 -6.67
C LYS A 297 27.29 -14.21 -5.51
N GLU A 298 27.86 -13.11 -5.04
CA GLU A 298 27.27 -12.23 -4.05
C GLU A 298 25.82 -11.91 -4.47
N VAL A 299 24.86 -12.20 -3.59
CA VAL A 299 23.45 -12.07 -3.92
C VAL A 299 23.12 -10.59 -3.97
N GLN A 300 22.85 -10.08 -5.16
CA GLN A 300 22.49 -8.67 -5.36
C GLN A 300 21.08 -8.42 -4.81
N LEU A 301 21.00 -7.54 -3.81
CA LEU A 301 19.77 -7.08 -3.18
C LEU A 301 19.35 -5.76 -3.83
N LEU A 302 18.08 -5.65 -4.23
CA LEU A 302 17.54 -4.43 -4.85
C LEU A 302 16.52 -3.76 -3.92
N ASP A 303 16.64 -2.43 -3.79
CA ASP A 303 15.68 -1.55 -3.12
C ASP A 303 14.35 -1.54 -3.92
N PRO A 304 13.17 -1.58 -3.28
CA PRO A 304 11.90 -1.53 -3.99
C PRO A 304 11.71 -0.20 -4.75
N LEU A 305 12.13 0.91 -4.15
CA LEU A 305 11.87 2.28 -4.62
C LEU A 305 12.73 2.71 -5.80
N CYS A 306 13.82 2.00 -6.12
CA CYS A 306 14.66 2.38 -7.27
C CYS A 306 14.04 2.03 -8.63
N HIS A 307 12.87 1.38 -8.67
CA HIS A 307 12.28 0.88 -9.92
C HIS A 307 10.77 1.09 -10.11
N TYR A 308 10.05 1.74 -9.20
CA TYR A 308 8.62 2.08 -9.40
C TYR A 308 8.39 3.24 -10.38
N ASN A 309 9.41 3.62 -11.14
CA ASN A 309 9.26 4.56 -12.24
C ASN A 309 8.62 3.82 -13.44
N THR A 310 7.31 3.59 -13.35
CA THR A 310 6.47 3.20 -14.49
C THR A 310 6.23 4.37 -15.46
N SER A 311 6.87 5.52 -15.24
CA SER A 311 6.99 6.48 -16.30
C SER A 311 7.79 5.85 -17.44
N LEU A 312 7.15 5.75 -18.59
CA LEU A 312 7.80 5.73 -19.89
C LEU A 312 8.57 7.04 -20.10
N SER A 313 9.42 7.43 -19.16
CA SER A 313 10.35 8.54 -19.27
C SER A 313 11.76 8.00 -19.51
N SER A 314 12.36 8.66 -20.47
CA SER A 314 13.65 8.38 -21.08
C SER A 314 14.79 8.32 -20.04
N ASN A 315 15.87 7.64 -20.44
CA ASN A 315 17.23 7.77 -19.90
C ASN A 315 17.57 6.90 -18.67
N TYR A 316 17.92 5.63 -18.92
CA TYR A 316 19.13 5.06 -18.31
C TYR A 316 19.89 4.30 -19.40
N ILE A 317 20.78 5.04 -20.05
CA ILE A 317 21.85 4.49 -20.87
C ILE A 317 22.74 3.69 -19.92
N PHE A 318 22.96 2.43 -20.29
CA PHE A 318 24.07 1.60 -19.84
C PHE A 318 25.33 2.46 -19.76
N LEU A 319 25.83 2.75 -18.55
CA LEU A 319 27.22 3.14 -18.36
C LEU A 319 28.08 1.92 -18.74
N LYS A 320 28.37 1.78 -20.03
CA LYS A 320 29.63 1.18 -20.49
C LYS A 320 30.70 2.28 -20.41
N PRO A 321 31.94 1.94 -20.02
CA PRO A 321 33.00 2.92 -19.85
C PRO A 321 33.32 3.55 -21.20
N VAL A 322 33.27 4.88 -21.25
CA VAL A 322 33.68 5.69 -22.38
C VAL A 322 35.20 5.56 -22.54
N LYS A 323 35.64 5.00 -23.68
CA LYS A 323 36.97 5.31 -24.22
C LYS A 323 36.85 6.67 -24.91
N PHE A 324 37.68 7.61 -24.48
CA PHE A 324 37.83 8.91 -25.14
C PHE A 324 38.44 8.71 -26.53
N VAL A 325 37.72 9.13 -27.56
CA VAL A 325 38.30 9.57 -28.83
C VAL A 325 37.57 10.83 -29.26
N GLN A 326 38.36 11.85 -29.57
CA GLN A 326 38.00 13.23 -29.87
C GLN A 326 37.58 13.34 -31.34
N GLY A 327 36.51 14.09 -31.64
CA GLY A 327 36.19 14.52 -33.02
C GLY A 327 34.70 14.55 -33.37
N ASP A 328 34.19 15.77 -33.50
CA ASP A 328 33.25 16.26 -34.52
C ASP A 328 31.75 15.85 -34.52
N SER A 329 30.97 16.81 -34.01
CA SER A 329 29.76 17.45 -34.59
C SER A 329 28.68 16.62 -35.30
N ASN A 330 27.44 16.85 -34.81
CA ASN A 330 26.12 16.68 -35.44
C ASN A 330 25.42 15.32 -35.31
N ILE A 331 24.75 15.09 -34.17
CA ILE A 331 23.64 14.15 -34.07
C ILE A 331 22.33 14.93 -33.91
N ARG A 332 21.54 14.98 -35.00
CA ARG A 332 20.13 15.40 -34.95
C ARG A 332 19.35 14.40 -34.09
N ILE A 333 18.82 14.85 -32.95
CA ILE A 333 17.88 14.07 -32.15
C ILE A 333 16.52 14.09 -32.88
N ILE A 334 16.21 13.01 -33.60
CA ILE A 334 14.86 12.75 -34.11
C ILE A 334 14.03 12.20 -32.94
N SER A 335 13.38 13.09 -32.19
CA SER A 335 12.43 12.76 -31.13
C SER A 335 11.10 12.27 -31.75
N GLY A 336 11.03 10.99 -32.13
CA GLY A 336 9.81 10.41 -32.71
C GLY A 336 9.52 8.94 -32.42
N ALA A 337 10.49 8.15 -31.92
CA ALA A 337 10.37 6.69 -31.90
C ALA A 337 9.97 6.05 -30.54
N SER A 338 9.74 6.83 -29.48
CA SER A 338 9.50 6.27 -28.12
C SER A 338 8.07 5.72 -27.93
N ARG A 339 7.06 6.33 -28.58
CA ARG A 339 5.66 5.86 -28.48
C ARG A 339 5.40 4.50 -29.15
N GLN A 340 6.29 4.02 -30.03
CA GLN A 340 6.05 2.78 -30.78
C GLN A 340 6.47 1.50 -30.04
N LYS A 341 7.34 1.56 -29.02
CA LYS A 341 7.82 0.34 -28.35
C LYS A 341 6.74 -0.33 -27.48
N GLY A 342 5.84 0.44 -26.83
CA GLY A 342 4.73 -0.12 -26.03
C GLY A 342 3.65 -0.87 -26.83
N ASN A 343 3.64 -0.71 -28.16
CA ASN A 343 2.69 -1.38 -29.06
C ASN A 343 3.23 -2.65 -29.72
N GLN A 344 4.50 -3.01 -29.47
CA GLN A 344 5.03 -4.24 -30.03
C GLN A 344 4.36 -5.44 -29.35
N MET A 345 3.73 -6.30 -30.15
CA MET A 345 3.05 -7.53 -29.71
C MET A 345 3.92 -8.37 -28.77
N LYS A 346 5.23 -8.35 -28.99
CA LYS A 346 6.23 -9.00 -28.14
C LYS A 346 6.15 -8.56 -26.66
N ILE A 347 6.05 -7.25 -26.41
CA ILE A 347 5.99 -6.68 -25.04
C ILE A 347 4.62 -6.94 -24.40
N ARG A 348 3.55 -7.04 -25.21
CA ARG A 348 2.20 -7.39 -24.74
C ARG A 348 2.00 -8.86 -24.39
N LEU A 349 2.95 -9.72 -24.75
CA LEU A 349 2.88 -11.15 -24.50
C LEU A 349 3.94 -11.65 -23.52
N MET A 350 5.08 -10.96 -23.46
CA MET A 350 6.26 -11.46 -22.76
C MET A 350 6.49 -10.73 -21.44
N GLY A 351 6.80 -11.49 -20.41
CA GLY A 351 7.38 -11.02 -19.16
C GLY A 351 8.91 -11.09 -19.21
N GLY A 352 9.56 -10.14 -18.56
CA GLY A 352 10.97 -10.24 -18.17
C GLY A 352 11.09 -10.98 -16.85
N LEU A 353 12.25 -11.59 -16.58
CA LEU A 353 12.53 -12.19 -15.27
C LEU A 353 13.83 -11.64 -14.72
N ARG A 354 13.73 -10.94 -13.60
CA ARG A 354 14.88 -10.54 -12.78
C ARG A 354 15.33 -11.70 -11.91
N LYS A 355 16.65 -11.90 -11.82
CA LYS A 355 17.25 -13.02 -11.06
C LYS A 355 17.63 -12.60 -9.64
N GLU A 356 17.65 -11.30 -9.39
CA GLU A 356 17.96 -10.68 -8.11
C GLU A 356 16.78 -10.82 -7.14
N MET A 357 17.07 -10.74 -5.84
CA MET A 357 16.01 -10.72 -4.82
C MET A 357 15.41 -9.32 -4.73
N ILE A 358 14.09 -9.25 -4.61
CA ILE A 358 13.34 -8.01 -4.60
C ILE A 358 12.81 -7.78 -3.20
N LEU A 359 13.08 -6.62 -2.60
CA LEU A 359 12.46 -6.26 -1.33
C LEU A 359 10.99 -5.88 -1.57
N SER A 360 10.08 -6.46 -0.78
CA SER A 360 8.67 -6.10 -0.84
C SER A 360 8.40 -4.77 -0.13
N PRO A 361 7.75 -3.78 -0.76
CA PRO A 361 7.36 -2.53 -0.09
C PRO A 361 6.36 -2.75 1.04
N TYR A 362 5.54 -3.78 0.91
CA TYR A 362 4.43 -4.03 1.82
C TYR A 362 4.89 -4.78 3.08
N SER A 363 5.62 -5.88 2.93
CA SER A 363 6.03 -6.71 4.07
C SER A 363 7.45 -6.40 4.57
N GLY A 364 8.27 -5.71 3.78
CA GLY A 364 9.70 -5.52 4.08
C GLY A 364 10.53 -6.81 3.97
N ILE A 365 10.00 -7.86 3.33
CA ILE A 365 10.67 -9.14 3.15
C ILE A 365 11.35 -9.21 1.78
N TYR A 366 12.55 -9.79 1.72
CA TYR A 366 13.20 -10.10 0.46
C TYR A 366 12.58 -11.33 -0.21
N LEU A 367 12.02 -11.11 -1.39
CA LEU A 367 11.41 -12.12 -2.23
C LEU A 367 12.45 -12.77 -3.15
N LYS A 368 12.44 -14.10 -3.17
CA LYS A 368 13.23 -14.89 -4.12
C LYS A 368 12.70 -14.66 -5.54
N PRO A 369 13.56 -14.76 -6.57
CA PRO A 369 13.14 -14.60 -7.97
C PRO A 369 12.09 -15.62 -8.41
N TYR A 370 12.09 -16.80 -7.79
CA TYR A 370 11.10 -17.86 -8.04
C TYR A 370 10.40 -18.25 -6.75
N ILE A 371 9.08 -18.38 -6.84
CA ILE A 371 8.22 -19.07 -5.86
C ILE A 371 8.39 -20.59 -6.04
N ARG A 372 8.34 -21.05 -7.29
CA ARG A 372 8.48 -22.45 -7.69
C ARG A 372 8.92 -22.53 -9.14
N ARG A 373 9.69 -23.57 -9.50
CA ARG A 373 9.94 -23.94 -10.89
C ARG A 373 9.46 -25.36 -11.11
N ASP A 374 8.66 -25.56 -12.14
CA ASP A 374 8.00 -26.82 -12.44
C ASP A 374 8.47 -27.35 -13.80
N CYS A 375 9.11 -28.52 -13.80
CA CYS A 375 9.58 -29.20 -15.00
C CYS A 375 8.70 -30.39 -15.38
N GLU A 376 7.71 -30.74 -14.55
CA GLU A 376 6.92 -31.97 -14.67
C GLU A 376 5.60 -31.69 -15.40
N THR A 377 4.98 -30.54 -15.11
CA THR A 377 3.69 -30.19 -15.68
C THR A 377 3.74 -30.04 -17.20
N SER A 378 2.85 -30.74 -17.90
CA SER A 378 2.78 -30.76 -19.37
C SER A 378 1.38 -30.34 -19.88
N PRO A 379 1.14 -29.03 -20.07
CA PRO A 379 -0.12 -28.50 -20.58
C PRO A 379 -0.45 -28.96 -22.01
N ALA A 380 -1.74 -28.95 -22.36
CA ALA A 380 -2.23 -29.35 -23.68
C ALA A 380 -1.54 -28.60 -24.82
N TRP A 381 -1.29 -27.29 -24.66
CA TRP A 381 -0.54 -26.51 -25.64
C TRP A 381 0.88 -27.03 -25.90
N LEU A 382 1.62 -27.42 -24.85
CA LEU A 382 2.99 -27.94 -25.01
C LEU A 382 2.99 -29.34 -25.64
N ARG A 383 1.98 -30.16 -25.34
CA ARG A 383 1.79 -31.47 -25.98
C ARG A 383 1.54 -31.32 -27.47
N LEU A 384 0.60 -30.45 -27.84
CA LEU A 384 0.28 -30.16 -29.24
C LEU A 384 1.51 -29.63 -30.01
N MET A 385 2.25 -28.68 -29.44
CA MET A 385 3.45 -28.14 -30.09
C MET A 385 4.54 -29.21 -30.27
N ALA A 386 4.71 -30.11 -29.31
CA ALA A 386 5.63 -31.23 -29.43
C ALA A 386 5.21 -32.20 -30.54
N GLU A 387 3.92 -32.55 -30.62
CA GLU A 387 3.35 -33.41 -31.67
C GLU A 387 3.53 -32.78 -33.07
N VAL A 388 3.26 -31.48 -33.21
CA VAL A 388 3.48 -30.74 -34.47
C VAL A 388 4.96 -30.75 -34.86
N GLN A 389 5.87 -30.52 -33.91
CA GLN A 389 7.31 -30.56 -34.18
C GLN A 389 7.79 -31.96 -34.61
N MET A 390 7.27 -33.03 -33.98
CA MET A 390 7.58 -34.39 -34.39
C MET A 390 7.07 -34.68 -35.80
N LYS A 391 5.82 -34.33 -36.10
CA LYS A 391 5.22 -34.60 -37.40
C LYS A 391 5.89 -33.79 -38.53
N ALA A 392 6.25 -32.53 -38.27
CA ALA A 392 6.94 -31.69 -39.25
C ALA A 392 8.35 -32.21 -39.61
N ASN A 393 9.01 -32.90 -38.67
CA ASN A 393 10.37 -33.43 -38.84
C ASN A 393 10.39 -34.95 -39.06
N GLU A 394 9.25 -35.57 -39.39
CA GLU A 394 9.12 -37.02 -39.58
C GLU A 394 10.09 -37.59 -40.63
N LYS A 395 10.48 -36.77 -41.62
CA LYS A 395 11.47 -37.13 -42.65
C LYS A 395 12.90 -37.24 -42.12
N ASN A 396 13.20 -36.65 -40.96
CA ASN A 396 14.51 -36.71 -40.33
C ASN A 396 14.48 -37.77 -39.22
N GLY A 397 14.88 -39.00 -39.54
CA GLY A 397 14.80 -40.15 -38.62
C GLY A 397 15.64 -40.03 -37.33
N ALA A 398 16.53 -39.05 -37.23
CA ALA A 398 17.31 -38.75 -36.02
C ALA A 398 16.80 -37.52 -35.25
N TYR A 399 15.65 -36.94 -35.62
CA TYR A 399 15.12 -35.75 -34.96
C TYR A 399 14.63 -36.09 -33.55
N VAL A 400 15.24 -35.43 -32.56
CA VAL A 400 14.84 -35.49 -31.15
C VAL A 400 14.29 -34.14 -30.73
N LEU A 401 13.17 -34.16 -30.00
CA LEU A 401 12.58 -32.93 -29.49
C LEU A 401 13.57 -32.18 -28.57
N PRO A 402 13.64 -30.84 -28.71
CA PRO A 402 14.47 -30.05 -27.82
C PRO A 402 13.98 -30.17 -26.36
N PRO A 403 14.89 -30.10 -25.37
CA PRO A 403 14.52 -30.20 -23.97
C PRO A 403 13.54 -29.09 -23.58
N ARG A 404 12.54 -29.45 -22.77
CA ARG A 404 11.50 -28.53 -22.34
C ARG A 404 12.05 -27.53 -21.32
N ALA A 405 11.56 -26.29 -21.41
CA ALA A 405 11.83 -25.28 -20.39
C ALA A 405 10.90 -25.48 -19.18
N PRO A 406 11.29 -25.02 -17.98
CA PRO A 406 10.41 -25.04 -16.83
C PRO A 406 9.25 -24.04 -16.98
N ILE A 407 8.17 -24.31 -16.24
CA ILE A 407 7.12 -23.35 -15.90
C ILE A 407 7.56 -22.66 -14.60
N ASP A 408 7.85 -21.37 -14.71
CA ASP A 408 8.39 -20.55 -13.62
C ASP A 408 7.26 -19.78 -12.95
N TYR A 409 7.10 -19.97 -11.65
CA TYR A 409 6.20 -19.22 -10.79
C TYR A 409 7.01 -18.16 -10.06
N THR A 410 6.61 -16.91 -10.20
CA THR A 410 7.39 -15.73 -9.78
C THR A 410 6.46 -14.70 -9.16
N TYR A 411 7.01 -13.78 -8.38
CA TYR A 411 6.24 -12.62 -7.92
C TYR A 411 6.09 -11.61 -9.05
N VAL A 412 5.11 -10.71 -8.96
CA VAL A 412 4.91 -9.66 -9.95
C VAL A 412 6.13 -8.75 -10.02
N GLN A 413 6.53 -8.41 -11.24
CA GLN A 413 7.62 -7.51 -11.56
C GLN A 413 7.12 -6.45 -12.54
N PRO A 414 7.74 -5.26 -12.60
CA PRO A 414 7.36 -4.21 -13.53
C PRO A 414 7.29 -4.68 -15.00
N GLU A 415 8.18 -5.60 -15.39
CA GLU A 415 8.24 -6.19 -16.73
C GLU A 415 7.01 -7.06 -17.07
N HIS A 416 6.26 -7.51 -16.07
CA HIS A 416 5.06 -8.32 -16.27
C HIS A 416 3.84 -7.46 -16.61
N ILE A 417 3.79 -6.23 -16.11
CA ILE A 417 2.58 -5.37 -16.12
C ILE A 417 2.03 -5.14 -17.54
N PRO A 418 2.82 -4.80 -18.57
CA PRO A 418 2.27 -4.57 -19.90
C PRO A 418 1.57 -5.81 -20.49
N ALA A 419 2.15 -6.99 -20.29
CA ALA A 419 1.59 -8.24 -20.79
C ALA A 419 0.37 -8.70 -19.99
N ILE A 420 0.39 -8.51 -18.66
CA ILE A 420 -0.74 -8.78 -17.78
C ILE A 420 -1.91 -7.86 -18.11
N ASN A 421 -1.68 -6.54 -18.22
CA ASN A 421 -2.72 -5.59 -18.59
C ASN A 421 -3.30 -5.91 -19.99
N SER A 422 -2.46 -6.29 -20.96
CA SER A 422 -2.95 -6.73 -22.28
C SER A 422 -3.83 -7.99 -22.18
N LEU A 423 -3.50 -8.94 -21.29
CA LEU A 423 -4.32 -10.12 -21.06
C LEU A 423 -5.64 -9.78 -20.36
N CYS A 424 -5.59 -8.90 -19.35
CA CYS A 424 -6.79 -8.45 -18.66
C CYS A 424 -7.77 -7.79 -19.62
N ASN A 425 -7.28 -6.88 -20.46
CA ASN A 425 -8.10 -6.17 -21.45
C ASN A 425 -8.72 -7.10 -22.52
N ASN A 426 -8.12 -8.26 -22.77
CA ASN A 426 -8.60 -9.22 -23.77
C ASN A 426 -9.55 -10.29 -23.20
N PHE A 427 -9.34 -10.72 -21.95
CA PHE A 427 -10.06 -11.85 -21.35
C PHE A 427 -11.05 -11.44 -20.25
N PHE A 428 -11.01 -10.20 -19.78
CA PHE A 428 -11.94 -9.65 -18.80
C PHE A 428 -12.67 -8.47 -19.45
N TRP A 429 -12.30 -7.23 -19.12
CA TRP A 429 -12.87 -6.01 -19.70
C TRP A 429 -11.78 -4.96 -19.95
N SER A 430 -12.08 -3.98 -20.79
CA SER A 430 -11.14 -2.90 -21.15
C SER A 430 -10.94 -1.91 -20.00
N GLY A 431 -9.73 -1.35 -19.90
CA GLY A 431 -9.37 -0.34 -18.92
C GLY A 431 -8.80 -0.88 -17.61
N ILE A 432 -8.50 -2.19 -17.54
CA ILE A 432 -7.85 -2.78 -16.36
C ILE A 432 -6.36 -2.43 -16.36
N ASP A 433 -5.91 -1.85 -15.25
CA ASP A 433 -4.50 -1.61 -14.93
C ASP A 433 -4.13 -2.25 -13.59
N LEU A 434 -3.16 -3.16 -13.60
CA LEU A 434 -2.67 -3.88 -12.43
C LEU A 434 -1.33 -3.36 -11.90
N THR A 435 -0.94 -2.14 -12.28
CA THR A 435 0.29 -1.49 -11.79
C THR A 435 0.32 -1.39 -10.25
N GLU A 436 -0.83 -1.21 -9.60
CA GLU A 436 -0.93 -1.12 -8.12
C GLU A 436 -0.46 -2.40 -7.40
N CYS A 437 -0.54 -3.56 -8.05
CA CYS A 437 -0.09 -4.83 -7.46
C CYS A 437 1.41 -4.87 -7.19
N LEU A 438 2.19 -3.96 -7.78
CA LEU A 438 3.62 -3.80 -7.50
C LEU A 438 3.91 -3.31 -6.07
N GLN A 439 2.91 -2.76 -5.36
CA GLN A 439 3.06 -2.34 -3.97
C GLN A 439 3.10 -3.52 -3.00
N TYR A 440 2.47 -4.64 -3.35
CA TYR A 440 2.35 -5.84 -2.51
C TYR A 440 2.70 -7.11 -3.30
N PRO A 441 3.96 -7.21 -3.81
CA PRO A 441 4.36 -8.31 -4.67
C PRO A 441 4.27 -9.68 -3.98
N ASP A 442 4.37 -9.75 -2.65
CA ASP A 442 4.20 -10.98 -1.87
C ASP A 442 2.85 -11.67 -2.12
N PHE A 443 1.82 -10.87 -2.39
CA PHE A 443 0.44 -11.30 -2.59
C PHE A 443 0.10 -11.48 -4.08
N SER A 444 1.11 -11.86 -4.87
CA SER A 444 0.97 -12.10 -6.29
C SER A 444 1.64 -13.40 -6.69
N CYS A 445 1.16 -13.98 -7.79
CA CYS A 445 1.80 -15.13 -8.42
C CYS A 445 1.67 -14.97 -9.94
N VAL A 446 2.79 -14.79 -10.63
CA VAL A 446 2.88 -14.72 -12.10
C VAL A 446 3.56 -15.97 -12.61
N VAL A 447 2.92 -16.64 -13.56
CA VAL A 447 3.37 -17.92 -14.13
C VAL A 447 3.85 -17.69 -15.55
N MET A 448 5.08 -18.13 -15.81
CA MET A 448 5.75 -17.91 -17.08
C MET A 448 6.26 -19.23 -17.67
N TYR A 449 6.23 -19.31 -19.00
CA TYR A 449 6.96 -20.33 -19.74
C TYR A 449 7.96 -19.64 -20.65
N LYS A 450 9.26 -19.81 -20.35
CA LYS A 450 10.37 -19.01 -20.91
C LYS A 450 10.15 -17.51 -20.63
N LYS A 451 9.53 -16.81 -21.56
CA LYS A 451 9.17 -15.39 -21.43
C LYS A 451 7.68 -15.15 -21.62
N LEU A 452 6.89 -16.16 -21.99
CA LEU A 452 5.44 -16.01 -22.18
C LEU A 452 4.74 -16.06 -20.83
N ILE A 453 3.93 -15.05 -20.50
CA ILE A 453 3.07 -15.11 -19.32
C ILE A 453 1.91 -16.06 -19.62
N VAL A 454 1.80 -17.16 -18.87
CA VAL A 454 0.79 -18.21 -19.08
C VAL A 454 -0.32 -18.20 -18.03
N GLY A 455 -0.08 -17.56 -16.90
CA GLY A 455 -1.09 -17.31 -15.87
C GLY A 455 -0.64 -16.23 -14.89
N PHE A 456 -1.59 -15.67 -14.16
CA PHE A 456 -1.32 -14.76 -13.06
C PHE A 456 -2.46 -14.80 -12.04
N ALA A 457 -2.15 -14.48 -10.80
CA ALA A 457 -3.11 -14.34 -9.72
C ALA A 457 -2.68 -13.22 -8.77
N PHE A 458 -3.63 -12.40 -8.34
CA PHE A 458 -3.40 -11.24 -7.49
C PHE A 458 -4.37 -11.22 -6.32
N LEU A 459 -3.83 -10.89 -5.15
CA LEU A 459 -4.57 -10.68 -3.92
C LEU A 459 -4.24 -9.30 -3.37
N VAL A 460 -5.28 -8.54 -3.04
CA VAL A 460 -5.19 -7.23 -2.40
C VAL A 460 -5.29 -7.45 -0.89
N PRO A 461 -4.22 -7.20 -0.12
CA PRO A 461 -4.25 -7.40 1.32
C PRO A 461 -5.04 -6.28 2.02
N ASN A 462 -5.63 -6.61 3.17
CA ASN A 462 -6.31 -5.64 4.06
C ASN A 462 -7.44 -4.83 3.44
N VAL A 463 -8.26 -5.42 2.56
CA VAL A 463 -9.47 -4.73 2.07
C VAL A 463 -10.41 -4.42 3.25
N LYS A 464 -10.45 -5.32 4.25
CA LYS A 464 -10.92 -5.01 5.61
C LYS A 464 -9.87 -5.49 6.63
N TYR A 465 -10.04 -5.16 7.91
CA TYR A 465 -9.08 -5.51 8.98
C TYR A 465 -8.74 -7.00 9.04
N THR A 466 -9.71 -7.85 8.74
CA THR A 466 -9.63 -9.31 8.80
C THR A 466 -9.76 -9.96 7.43
N GLU A 467 -9.87 -9.19 6.35
CA GLU A 467 -10.22 -9.72 5.03
C GLU A 467 -9.22 -9.27 3.97
N ASN A 468 -8.75 -10.26 3.22
CA ASN A 468 -8.02 -10.11 1.98
C ASN A 468 -8.97 -10.37 0.80
N TYR A 469 -8.70 -9.74 -0.35
CA TYR A 469 -9.54 -9.89 -1.54
C TYR A 469 -8.72 -10.38 -2.73
N ILE A 470 -9.12 -11.50 -3.33
CA ILE A 470 -8.52 -11.95 -4.58
C ILE A 470 -9.15 -11.14 -5.72
N SER A 471 -8.34 -10.30 -6.37
CA SER A 471 -8.80 -9.40 -7.42
C SER A 471 -8.89 -10.08 -8.77
N PHE A 472 -7.85 -10.81 -9.18
CA PHE A 472 -7.80 -11.48 -10.47
C PHE A 472 -7.11 -12.83 -10.37
N ILE A 473 -7.67 -13.84 -11.04
CA ILE A 473 -7.02 -15.13 -11.31
C ILE A 473 -7.22 -15.45 -12.78
N PHE A 474 -6.13 -15.71 -13.48
CA PHE A 474 -6.15 -16.03 -14.90
C PHE A 474 -5.17 -17.14 -15.24
N THR A 475 -5.62 -18.08 -16.07
CA THR A 475 -4.74 -19.05 -16.74
C THR A 475 -5.14 -19.10 -18.20
N ARG A 476 -4.15 -19.03 -19.10
CA ARG A 476 -4.38 -19.09 -20.55
C ARG A 476 -5.12 -20.38 -20.92
N PRO A 477 -6.12 -20.37 -21.84
CA PRO A 477 -6.92 -21.54 -22.18
C PRO A 477 -6.12 -22.82 -22.47
N GLY A 478 -5.08 -22.76 -23.31
CA GLY A 478 -4.22 -23.92 -23.63
C GLY A 478 -3.32 -24.41 -22.48
N TRP A 479 -3.35 -23.71 -21.35
CA TRP A 479 -2.55 -23.97 -20.14
C TRP A 479 -3.42 -24.36 -18.93
N ARG A 480 -4.74 -24.51 -19.11
CA ARG A 480 -5.68 -24.90 -18.04
C ARG A 480 -5.63 -26.40 -17.76
N ASN A 481 -6.31 -26.82 -16.68
CA ASN A 481 -6.52 -28.23 -16.29
C ASN A 481 -5.26 -29.05 -15.98
N VAL A 482 -4.15 -28.40 -15.67
CA VAL A 482 -2.89 -29.06 -15.27
C VAL A 482 -2.34 -28.56 -13.93
N GLY A 483 -3.21 -27.96 -13.10
CA GLY A 483 -2.85 -27.56 -11.73
C GLY A 483 -2.22 -26.16 -11.58
N ILE A 484 -2.03 -25.40 -12.66
CA ILE A 484 -1.47 -24.02 -12.58
C ILE A 484 -2.34 -23.11 -11.69
N GLY A 485 -3.64 -23.01 -11.98
CA GLY A 485 -4.58 -22.23 -11.16
C GLY A 485 -4.68 -22.71 -9.72
N ARG A 486 -4.60 -24.03 -9.50
CA ARG A 486 -4.58 -24.64 -8.16
C ARG A 486 -3.36 -24.17 -7.37
N PHE A 487 -2.18 -24.18 -7.97
CA PHE A 487 -0.97 -23.73 -7.29
C PHE A 487 -0.98 -22.23 -7.00
N MET A 488 -1.40 -21.39 -7.97
CA MET A 488 -1.50 -19.95 -7.76
C MET A 488 -2.41 -19.62 -6.58
N LEU A 489 -3.60 -20.24 -6.55
CA LEU A 489 -4.56 -20.03 -5.45
C LEU A 489 -4.01 -20.55 -4.12
N TYR A 490 -3.41 -21.74 -4.11
CA TYR A 490 -2.72 -22.29 -2.93
C TYR A 490 -1.67 -21.31 -2.38
N HIS A 491 -0.83 -20.74 -3.25
CA HIS A 491 0.19 -19.78 -2.85
C HIS A 491 -0.42 -18.53 -2.20
N LEU A 492 -1.41 -17.90 -2.84
CA LEU A 492 -2.08 -16.70 -2.30
C LEU A 492 -2.75 -16.95 -0.94
N ILE A 493 -3.33 -18.14 -0.79
CA ILE A 493 -3.93 -18.58 0.47
C ILE A 493 -2.85 -18.75 1.55
N GLN A 494 -1.72 -19.37 1.23
CA GLN A 494 -0.60 -19.54 2.18
C GLN A 494 0.05 -18.21 2.57
N THR A 495 0.10 -17.22 1.69
CA THR A 495 0.61 -15.88 2.03
C THR A 495 -0.33 -15.12 2.97
N SER A 496 -1.62 -15.47 2.99
CA SER A 496 -2.67 -14.78 3.75
C SER A 496 -3.02 -15.45 5.09
N LEU A 497 -2.02 -15.80 5.90
CA LEU A 497 -2.27 -16.48 7.18
C LEU A 497 -3.05 -15.60 8.16
N GLY A 498 -4.08 -16.17 8.78
CA GLY A 498 -4.88 -15.53 9.83
C GLY A 498 -5.86 -14.46 9.36
N LYS A 499 -6.20 -14.43 8.07
CA LYS A 499 -7.22 -13.55 7.50
C LYS A 499 -8.16 -14.32 6.58
N ASP A 500 -9.41 -13.91 6.60
CA ASP A 500 -10.42 -14.35 5.65
C ASP A 500 -10.01 -13.94 4.24
N ILE A 501 -10.33 -14.77 3.26
CA ILE A 501 -10.07 -14.47 1.85
C ILE A 501 -11.40 -14.45 1.12
N THR A 502 -11.67 -13.34 0.44
CA THR A 502 -12.92 -13.12 -0.29
C THR A 502 -12.66 -12.96 -1.78
N LEU A 503 -13.62 -13.32 -2.61
CA LEU A 503 -13.57 -13.14 -4.06
C LEU A 503 -14.97 -13.03 -4.66
N HIS A 504 -15.06 -12.42 -5.84
CA HIS A 504 -16.23 -12.49 -6.70
C HIS A 504 -15.94 -13.42 -7.88
N VAL A 505 -16.93 -14.23 -8.26
CA VAL A 505 -16.85 -15.12 -9.43
C VAL A 505 -18.17 -15.09 -10.18
N SER A 506 -18.13 -14.96 -11.51
CA SER A 506 -19.35 -15.05 -12.33
C SER A 506 -20.02 -16.41 -12.13
N ILE A 507 -21.35 -16.42 -12.06
CA ILE A 507 -22.15 -17.62 -11.78
C ILE A 507 -21.87 -18.74 -12.79
N ASN A 508 -21.56 -18.40 -14.04
CA ASN A 508 -21.32 -19.36 -15.12
C ASN A 508 -19.83 -19.75 -15.24
N ASN A 509 -18.96 -19.25 -14.38
CA ASN A 509 -17.53 -19.48 -14.49
C ASN A 509 -17.12 -20.83 -13.84
N PRO A 510 -16.49 -21.76 -14.59
CA PRO A 510 -16.09 -23.06 -14.06
C PRO A 510 -15.02 -22.96 -12.94
N ALA A 511 -14.38 -21.82 -12.76
CA ALA A 511 -13.45 -21.58 -11.66
C ALA A 511 -14.12 -21.70 -10.27
N LEU A 512 -15.45 -21.59 -10.17
CA LEU A 512 -16.18 -21.80 -8.92
C LEU A 512 -15.86 -23.17 -8.29
N PHE A 513 -15.76 -24.23 -9.09
CA PHE A 513 -15.42 -25.56 -8.61
C PHE A 513 -13.98 -25.65 -8.06
N LEU A 514 -13.06 -24.85 -8.62
CA LEU A 514 -11.71 -24.74 -8.07
C LEU A 514 -11.76 -24.09 -6.69
N TYR A 515 -12.50 -23.00 -6.53
CA TYR A 515 -12.62 -22.28 -5.26
C TYR A 515 -13.27 -23.16 -4.18
N GLN A 516 -14.35 -23.87 -4.51
CA GLN A 516 -15.00 -24.80 -3.60
C GLN A 516 -14.06 -25.91 -3.10
N LYS A 517 -13.18 -26.44 -3.98
CA LYS A 517 -12.17 -27.44 -3.58
C LYS A 517 -11.14 -26.91 -2.57
N PHE A 518 -10.94 -25.60 -2.51
CA PHE A 518 -10.10 -24.95 -1.49
C PHE A 518 -10.87 -24.56 -0.23
N GLY A 519 -12.17 -24.86 -0.16
CA GLY A 519 -13.01 -24.57 0.99
C GLY A 519 -13.74 -23.21 0.94
N PHE A 520 -13.68 -22.49 -0.20
CA PHE A 520 -14.49 -21.27 -0.35
C PHE A 520 -15.98 -21.62 -0.33
N LYS A 521 -16.74 -20.91 0.52
CA LYS A 521 -18.19 -20.99 0.60
C LYS A 521 -18.82 -19.80 -0.09
N VAL A 522 -19.97 -20.01 -0.73
CA VAL A 522 -20.78 -18.91 -1.27
C VAL A 522 -21.51 -18.25 -0.10
N GLU A 523 -21.22 -16.98 0.14
CA GLU A 523 -21.85 -16.19 1.20
C GLU A 523 -23.10 -15.47 0.69
N SER A 524 -23.04 -14.91 -0.52
CA SER A 524 -24.17 -14.23 -1.13
C SER A 524 -24.11 -14.25 -2.65
N VAL A 525 -25.25 -13.99 -3.28
CA VAL A 525 -25.36 -13.74 -4.72
C VAL A 525 -25.47 -12.23 -4.92
N VAL A 526 -24.59 -11.67 -5.74
CA VAL A 526 -24.57 -10.25 -6.07
C VAL A 526 -25.12 -10.07 -7.48
N LEU A 527 -26.30 -9.45 -7.57
CA LEU A 527 -26.94 -9.13 -8.84
C LEU A 527 -26.20 -7.99 -9.54
N ASP A 528 -26.19 -8.05 -10.87
CA ASP A 528 -25.58 -7.06 -11.77
C ASP A 528 -24.15 -6.59 -11.44
N PHE A 529 -23.37 -7.42 -10.74
CA PHE A 529 -21.99 -7.11 -10.35
C PHE A 529 -21.12 -6.74 -11.56
N TYR A 530 -21.26 -7.48 -12.68
CA TYR A 530 -20.47 -7.26 -13.89
C TYR A 530 -21.12 -6.33 -14.91
N GLU A 531 -22.31 -5.78 -14.63
CA GLU A 531 -23.05 -4.96 -15.60
C GLU A 531 -22.27 -3.73 -16.05
N LYS A 532 -21.51 -3.12 -15.15
CA LYS A 532 -20.68 -1.93 -15.43
C LYS A 532 -19.44 -2.24 -16.26
N TYR A 533 -19.06 -3.51 -16.39
CA TYR A 533 -17.82 -3.94 -17.05
C TYR A 533 -18.06 -4.59 -18.41
N PHE A 534 -19.18 -5.28 -18.58
CA PHE A 534 -19.54 -5.91 -19.85
C PHE A 534 -20.13 -4.91 -20.84
N ARG A 535 -19.80 -5.09 -22.12
CA ARG A 535 -20.44 -4.34 -23.20
C ARG A 535 -21.86 -4.88 -23.41
N SER A 536 -22.77 -4.00 -23.81
CA SER A 536 -24.16 -4.35 -24.15
C SER A 536 -24.18 -5.51 -25.16
N GLY A 537 -24.79 -6.64 -24.80
CA GLY A 537 -24.98 -7.80 -25.70
C GLY A 537 -24.10 -9.04 -25.48
N THR A 538 -23.34 -9.14 -24.37
CA THR A 538 -22.60 -10.38 -24.04
C THR A 538 -23.52 -11.47 -23.48
N SER A 539 -23.30 -12.73 -23.86
CA SER A 539 -24.02 -13.89 -23.31
C SER A 539 -23.55 -14.32 -21.91
N GLU A 540 -22.59 -13.61 -21.32
CA GLU A 540 -22.06 -13.91 -19.99
C GLU A 540 -23.00 -13.39 -18.91
N SER A 541 -23.10 -14.14 -17.80
CA SER A 541 -23.94 -13.74 -16.67
C SER A 541 -23.37 -12.50 -15.99
N LYS A 542 -24.21 -11.46 -15.86
CA LYS A 542 -23.89 -10.21 -15.15
C LYS A 542 -23.77 -10.40 -13.64
N HIS A 543 -24.28 -11.52 -13.11
CA HIS A 543 -24.33 -11.80 -11.69
C HIS A 543 -23.05 -12.50 -11.20
N ALA A 544 -22.72 -12.31 -9.92
CA ALA A 544 -21.57 -12.94 -9.28
C ALA A 544 -21.96 -13.66 -8.01
N PHE A 545 -21.28 -14.77 -7.71
CA PHE A 545 -21.20 -15.28 -6.36
C PHE A 545 -20.11 -14.54 -5.59
N PHE A 546 -20.45 -14.08 -4.39
CA PHE A 546 -19.49 -13.64 -3.40
C PHE A 546 -19.07 -14.85 -2.57
N CYS A 547 -17.79 -15.20 -2.63
CA CYS A 547 -17.24 -16.36 -1.96
C CYS A 547 -16.27 -15.94 -0.85
N ARG A 548 -16.31 -16.64 0.28
CA ARG A 548 -15.40 -16.46 1.42
C ARG A 548 -14.75 -17.77 1.82
N LEU A 549 -13.46 -17.69 2.11
CA LEU A 549 -12.70 -18.69 2.85
C LEU A 549 -12.40 -18.12 4.24
N GLU A 550 -13.08 -18.65 5.25
CA GLU A 550 -12.87 -18.30 6.67
C GLU A 550 -11.59 -18.95 7.19
N ARG A 551 -10.78 -18.22 7.97
CA ARG A 551 -9.49 -18.73 8.47
C ARG A 551 -9.13 -18.33 9.89
#